data_AF-A0A3D5I3D7-F1
#
_entry.id   AF-A0A3D5I3D7-F1
#
_cell.length_a   1.000
_cell.length_b   1.000
_cell.length_c   1.000
_cell.angle_alpha   90.00
_cell.angle_beta   90.00
_cell.angle_gamma   90.00
#
_symmetry.space_group_name_H-M   'P 1'
#
loop_
_entity.id
_entity.type
_entity.pdbx_description
1 polymer ?
#
loop_
_entity_poly.entity_id
_entity_poly.type
_entity_poly.pdbx_seq_one_letter_code
_entity_poly.pdbx_strand_id
1 'polypeptide(L)'
;MPRERPLSPHLLVYKPQLTSVLSISHRLSGAALAGGSLLAVWWIVALATGPEYFGFVQALMLSVPGQLVLMAFSAAVFYHLSNG
;
A
#
# COMPACT_ATOMS: atom_id res chain seq x y z
N MET A 1 7.02 -38.61 19.97
CA MET A 1 6.11 -37.85 19.09
C MET A 1 6.22 -38.41 17.68
N PRO A 2 5.13 -38.55 16.91
CA PRO A 2 5.21 -39.05 15.54
C PRO A 2 6.11 -38.16 14.69
N ARG A 3 6.85 -38.75 13.73
CA ARG A 3 7.68 -37.98 12.78
C ARG A 3 6.76 -37.13 11.90
N GLU A 4 6.89 -35.80 11.98
CA GLU A 4 6.16 -34.91 11.08
C GLU A 4 6.53 -35.19 9.62
N ARG A 5 5.51 -35.25 8.77
CA ARG A 5 5.71 -35.45 7.34
C ARG A 5 6.24 -34.14 6.73
N PRO A 6 7.23 -34.22 5.82
CA PRO A 6 7.74 -33.02 5.18
C PRO A 6 6.66 -32.37 4.31
N LEU A 7 6.65 -31.04 4.29
CA LEU A 7 5.78 -30.25 3.43
C LEU A 7 6.26 -30.37 1.97
N SER A 8 5.33 -30.48 1.03
CA SER A 8 5.71 -30.50 -0.40
C SER A 8 6.27 -29.14 -0.84
N PRO A 9 7.20 -29.13 -1.81
CA PRO A 9 7.63 -27.89 -2.46
C PRO A 9 6.42 -27.17 -3.06
N HIS A 10 6.29 -25.88 -2.80
CA HIS A 10 5.12 -25.06 -3.16
C HIS A 10 5.56 -23.75 -3.81
N LEU A 11 5.64 -22.63 -3.08
CA LEU A 11 5.88 -21.30 -3.64
C LEU A 11 7.18 -21.21 -4.45
N LEU A 12 8.24 -21.91 -4.03
CA LEU A 12 9.54 -21.89 -4.71
C LEU A 12 9.54 -22.62 -6.07
N VAL A 13 8.59 -23.54 -6.30
CA VAL A 13 8.48 -24.31 -7.56
C VAL A 13 7.22 -23.95 -8.36
N TYR A 14 6.36 -23.09 -7.81
CA TYR A 14 5.12 -22.67 -8.44
C TYR A 14 5.41 -21.71 -9.60
N LYS A 15 4.74 -21.93 -10.74
CA LYS A 15 4.81 -21.03 -11.91
C LYS A 15 3.71 -19.97 -11.83
N PRO A 16 4.05 -18.67 -11.65
CA PRO A 16 3.05 -17.63 -11.52
C PRO A 16 2.15 -17.52 -12.76
N GLN A 17 0.83 -17.45 -12.54
CA GLN A 17 -0.16 -17.12 -13.56
C GLN A 17 -0.56 -15.66 -13.46
N LEU A 18 -0.96 -15.04 -14.58
CA LEU A 18 -1.38 -13.63 -14.58
C LEU A 18 -2.48 -13.36 -13.54
N THR A 19 -3.48 -14.25 -13.43
CA THR A 19 -4.55 -14.15 -12.43
C THR A 19 -4.05 -14.26 -10.99
N SER A 20 -3.05 -15.12 -10.72
CA SER A 20 -2.44 -15.21 -9.39
C SER A 20 -1.67 -13.94 -9.02
N VAL A 21 -0.96 -13.36 -9.99
CA VAL A 21 -0.21 -12.10 -9.81
C VAL A 21 -1.18 -10.94 -9.57
N LEU A 22 -2.26 -10.85 -10.36
CA LEU A 22 -3.30 -9.85 -10.15
C LEU A 22 -3.98 -10.00 -8.78
N SER A 23 -4.28 -11.24 -8.35
CA SER A 23 -4.88 -11.46 -7.03
C SER A 23 -3.99 -11.02 -5.88
N ILE A 24 -2.69 -11.37 -5.89
CA ILE A 24 -1.77 -10.97 -4.81
C ILE A 24 -1.47 -9.47 -4.85
N SER A 25 -1.35 -8.89 -6.04
CA SER A 25 -1.20 -7.44 -6.21
C SER A 25 -2.41 -6.67 -5.68
N HIS A 26 -3.64 -7.18 -5.88
CA HIS A 26 -4.85 -6.53 -5.34
C HIS A 26 -4.87 -6.55 -3.81
N ARG A 27 -4.40 -7.64 -3.19
CA ARG A 27 -4.25 -7.69 -1.72
C ARG A 27 -3.18 -6.71 -1.23
N LEU A 28 -2.05 -6.63 -1.94
CA LEU A 28 -0.97 -5.70 -1.61
C LEU A 28 -1.43 -4.24 -1.74
N SER A 29 -2.13 -3.89 -2.82
CA SER A 29 -2.68 -2.55 -3.00
C SER A 29 -3.72 -2.23 -1.93
N GLY A 30 -4.56 -3.19 -1.54
CA GLY A 30 -5.51 -3.01 -0.43
C GLY A 30 -4.82 -2.71 0.90
N ALA A 31 -3.75 -3.44 1.23
CA ALA A 31 -2.95 -3.17 2.43
C ALA A 31 -2.25 -1.80 2.37
N ALA A 32 -1.71 -1.43 1.20
CA ALA A 32 -1.10 -0.12 0.98
C ALA A 32 -2.13 1.01 1.12
N LEU A 33 -3.36 0.82 0.63
CA LEU A 33 -4.44 1.80 0.78
C LEU A 33 -4.89 1.95 2.23
N ALA A 34 -4.97 0.85 3.00
CA ALA A 34 -5.26 0.92 4.43
C ALA A 34 -4.20 1.77 5.16
N GLY A 35 -2.92 1.54 4.92
CA GLY A 35 -1.84 2.36 5.48
C GLY A 35 -1.87 3.82 4.98
N GLY A 36 -2.06 4.03 3.69
CA GLY A 36 -2.13 5.36 3.08
C GLY A 36 -3.36 6.17 3.52
N SER A 37 -4.44 5.52 3.93
CA SER A 37 -5.59 6.22 4.51
C SER A 37 -5.24 6.94 5.82
N LEU A 38 -4.30 6.38 6.61
CA LEU A 38 -3.78 7.05 7.80
C LEU A 38 -2.99 8.32 7.44
N LEU A 39 -2.23 8.28 6.34
CA LEU A 39 -1.54 9.46 5.81
C LEU A 39 -2.54 10.54 5.39
N ALA A 40 -3.63 10.16 4.71
CA ALA A 40 -4.69 11.08 4.31
C ALA A 40 -5.41 11.70 5.53
N VAL A 41 -5.73 10.90 6.53
CA VAL A 41 -6.29 11.38 7.80
C VAL A 41 -5.33 12.34 8.49
N TRP A 42 -4.05 11.99 8.59
CA TRP A 42 -3.03 12.87 9.18
C TRP A 42 -2.93 14.21 8.45
N TRP A 43 -3.00 14.22 7.12
CA TRP A 43 -3.00 15.45 6.35
C TRP A 43 -4.24 16.33 6.62
N ILE A 44 -5.44 15.72 6.73
CA ILE A 44 -6.68 16.44 7.09
C ILE A 44 -6.61 17.00 8.52
N VAL A 45 -6.08 16.22 9.46
CA VAL A 45 -5.86 16.68 10.85
C VAL A 45 -4.87 17.85 10.86
N ALA A 46 -3.81 17.80 10.07
CA ALA A 46 -2.87 18.90 9.96
C ALA A 46 -3.53 20.17 9.42
N LEU A 47 -4.38 20.03 8.39
CA LEU A 47 -5.18 21.13 7.84
C LEU A 47 -6.10 21.77 8.90
N ALA A 48 -6.70 20.97 9.77
CA ALA A 48 -7.56 21.45 10.86
C ALA A 48 -6.79 22.06 12.04
N THR A 49 -5.49 21.76 12.20
CA THR A 49 -4.68 22.19 13.35
C THR A 49 -4.27 23.66 13.24
N GLY A 50 -3.98 24.14 12.03
CA GLY A 50 -3.59 25.53 11.80
C GLY A 50 -2.55 25.68 10.70
N PRO A 51 -2.35 26.92 10.21
CA PRO A 51 -1.57 27.18 9.00
C PRO A 51 -0.08 26.82 9.11
N GLU A 52 0.53 27.01 10.28
CA GLU A 52 1.96 26.70 10.48
C GLU A 52 2.23 25.20 10.40
N TYR A 53 1.48 24.40 11.16
CA TYR A 53 1.62 22.94 11.15
C TYR A 53 1.21 22.34 9.79
N PHE A 54 0.14 22.86 9.19
CA PHE A 54 -0.25 22.46 7.84
C PHE A 54 0.86 22.77 6.81
N GLY A 55 1.50 23.94 6.90
CA GLY A 55 2.62 24.31 6.03
C GLY A 55 3.78 23.32 6.12
N PHE A 56 4.13 22.88 7.32
CA PHE A 56 5.14 21.84 7.53
C PHE A 56 4.75 20.51 6.87
N VAL A 57 3.54 20.01 7.14
CA VAL A 57 3.06 18.74 6.58
C VAL A 57 2.95 18.84 5.06
N GLN A 58 2.48 19.96 4.52
CA GLN A 58 2.39 20.22 3.09
C GLN A 58 3.78 20.22 2.43
N ALA A 59 4.79 20.82 3.05
CA ALA A 59 6.16 20.76 2.56
C ALA A 59 6.71 19.33 2.54
N LEU A 60 6.38 18.51 3.53
CA LEU A 60 6.74 17.09 3.54
C LEU A 60 6.06 16.33 2.40
N MET A 61 4.75 16.54 2.17
CA MET A 61 4.01 15.90 1.09
C MET A 61 4.55 16.29 -0.30
N LEU A 62 4.99 17.53 -0.45
CA LEU A 62 5.53 18.05 -1.72
C LEU A 62 7.03 17.75 -1.92
N SER A 63 7.71 17.22 -0.90
CA SER A 63 9.09 16.72 -1.06
C SER A 63 9.14 15.54 -2.03
N VAL A 64 10.30 15.25 -2.61
CA VAL A 64 10.47 14.13 -3.55
C VAL A 64 10.00 12.79 -2.94
N PRO A 65 10.38 12.41 -1.70
CA PRO A 65 9.83 11.21 -1.06
C PRO A 65 8.31 11.26 -0.86
N GLY A 66 7.77 12.42 -0.46
CA GLY A 66 6.32 12.62 -0.30
C GLY A 66 5.55 12.40 -1.60
N GLN A 67 6.05 12.96 -2.71
CA GLN A 67 5.46 12.77 -4.03
C GLN A 67 5.53 11.32 -4.51
N LEU A 68 6.60 10.59 -4.22
CA LEU A 68 6.68 9.15 -4.51
C LEU A 68 5.63 8.35 -3.74
N VAL A 69 5.43 8.67 -2.46
CA VAL A 69 4.38 8.04 -1.64
C VAL A 69 2.99 8.38 -2.17
N LEU A 70 2.72 9.64 -2.50
CA LEU A 70 1.44 10.08 -3.08
C LEU A 70 1.16 9.43 -4.44
N MET A 71 2.20 9.29 -5.29
CA MET A 71 2.11 8.59 -6.56
C MET A 71 1.79 7.11 -6.36
N ALA A 72 2.50 6.43 -5.44
CA ALA A 72 2.25 5.04 -5.12
C ALA A 72 0.85 4.82 -4.54
N PHE A 73 0.38 5.71 -3.65
CA PHE A 73 -0.97 5.69 -3.13
C PHE A 73 -2.01 5.86 -4.25
N SER A 74 -1.82 6.82 -5.15
CA SER A 74 -2.71 7.04 -6.29
C SER A 74 -2.76 5.82 -7.21
N ALA A 75 -1.60 5.26 -7.56
CA ALA A 75 -1.51 4.04 -8.37
C ALA A 75 -2.21 2.86 -7.68
N ALA A 76 -2.06 2.71 -6.37
CA ALA A 76 -2.75 1.69 -5.59
C ALA A 76 -4.27 1.88 -5.61
N VAL A 77 -4.78 3.13 -5.52
CA VAL A 77 -6.22 3.43 -5.62
C VAL A 77 -6.75 2.95 -6.97
N PHE A 78 -6.16 3.40 -8.07
CA PHE A 78 -6.62 3.04 -9.41
C PHE A 78 -6.55 1.54 -9.65
N TYR A 79 -5.43 0.91 -9.31
CA TYR A 79 -5.28 -0.53 -9.51
C TYR A 79 -6.25 -1.35 -8.65
N HIS A 80 -6.40 -1.03 -7.36
CA HIS A 80 -7.29 -1.76 -6.47
C HIS A 80 -8.75 -1.64 -6.92
N LEU A 81 -9.16 -0.43 -7.33
CA LEU A 81 -10.50 -0.17 -7.84
C LEU A 81 -10.77 -0.89 -9.17
N SER A 82 -9.83 -0.88 -10.11
CA SER A 82 -10.00 -1.51 -11.43
C SER A 82 -9.92 -3.03 -11.40
N ASN A 83 -9.28 -3.61 -10.38
CA ASN A 83 -9.13 -5.06 -10.24
C ASN A 83 -10.11 -5.66 -9.20
N GLY A 84 -10.92 -4.82 -8.55
CA GLY A 84 -11.97 -5.22 -7.60
C GLY A 84 -13.23 -5.73 -8.28
#